data_AF-A0A8H8D3G1-F1
#
_entry.id   AF-A0A8H8D3G1-F1
#
_cell.length_a   1.000
_cell.length_b   1.000
_cell.length_c   1.000
_cell.angle_alpha   90.00
_cell.angle_beta   90.00
_cell.angle_gamma   90.00
#
_symmetry.space_group_name_H-M   'P 1'
#
loop_
_entity.id
_entity.type
_entity.pdbx_description
1 polymer ?
#
loop_
_entity_poly.entity_id
_entity_poly.type
_entity_poly.pdbx_seq_one_letter_code
_entity_poly.pdbx_strand_id
1 'polypeptide(L)'
;MAIANLVASSRHDWRFSKRLILSYVLDWILILATAAAGRILKFAEPNRHPFSLSDPSISFPFTVDESVTVTVLVLVSLVVPAAIILLVCVFFIQELTADRNAPKARVWQRKLWELNVGWMGLGIACAGSYVSTEAIKLIYGKPRPDLLSRCMPNLSDISSHVVGGQGQVIDGAPILVSYTICQETSEKLTREGFVSFPSGHSSLSFACLTYLSLWLCAKFSISIPYLAPRHYTQDTSTQQTARLANTHTSIKSEHDGEPTHSDANLIPIRKQSAAPPIYLLIIVAAPIATATYIASSRWADNRHAGFDVLGGSLLGIFFAFLGFRWYHPPLSAGGAGWAWGARAPEKAFFAGIGVNGYVKHEGLENGRTSSLSPSSLRRIAQSGDNNV
;
A
#
# COMPACT_ATOMS: atom_id res chain seq x y z
N MET A 1 -20.87 -20.10 23.92
CA MET A 1 -20.19 -21.16 23.15
C MET A 1 -19.76 -20.77 21.73
N ALA A 2 -20.33 -19.72 21.10
CA ALA A 2 -19.94 -19.32 19.73
C ALA A 2 -18.55 -18.64 19.60
N ILE A 3 -18.03 -18.00 20.66
CA ILE A 3 -16.72 -17.33 20.64
C ILE A 3 -15.56 -18.35 20.72
N ALA A 4 -15.77 -19.50 21.35
CA ALA A 4 -14.78 -20.57 21.42
C ALA A 4 -14.54 -21.24 20.06
N ASN A 5 -15.56 -21.28 19.18
CA ASN A 5 -15.46 -21.91 17.87
C ASN A 5 -14.75 -21.04 16.81
N LEU A 6 -14.67 -19.72 17.00
CA LEU A 6 -13.86 -18.85 16.14
C LEU A 6 -12.36 -18.95 16.46
N VAL A 7 -12.01 -19.32 17.69
CA VAL A 7 -10.61 -19.53 18.12
C VAL A 7 -10.12 -20.95 17.82
N ALA A 8 -11.03 -21.93 17.78
CA ALA A 8 -10.72 -23.35 17.56
C ALA A 8 -10.36 -23.73 16.10
N SER A 9 -10.58 -22.85 15.12
CA SER A 9 -10.29 -23.10 13.69
C SER A 9 -8.80 -23.04 13.31
N SER A 10 -7.87 -22.89 14.25
CA SER A 10 -6.43 -22.70 13.93
C SER A 10 -5.52 -23.85 14.35
N ARG A 11 -6.04 -25.09 14.43
CA ARG A 11 -5.19 -26.29 14.54
C ARG A 11 -4.58 -26.65 13.18
N HIS A 12 -3.84 -25.71 12.58
CA HIS A 12 -3.05 -26.00 11.40
C HIS A 12 -1.63 -26.34 11.84
N ASP A 13 -1.26 -27.61 11.76
CA ASP A 13 0.14 -27.98 11.75
C ASP A 13 0.77 -27.29 10.54
N TRP A 14 1.63 -26.33 10.82
CA TRP A 14 2.32 -25.53 9.83
C TRP A 14 3.40 -26.38 9.15
N ARG A 15 2.98 -27.31 8.29
CA ARG A 15 3.86 -28.02 7.37
C ARG A 15 3.95 -27.16 6.11
N PHE A 16 5.00 -26.34 6.02
CA PHE A 16 5.25 -25.56 4.82
C PHE A 16 5.35 -26.50 3.61
N SER A 17 4.34 -26.46 2.73
CA SER A 17 4.43 -27.14 1.45
C SER A 17 5.54 -26.50 0.63
N LYS A 18 6.38 -27.31 -0.04
CA LYS A 18 7.43 -26.81 -0.95
C LYS A 18 6.84 -25.86 -2.00
N ARG A 19 5.60 -26.12 -2.44
CA ARG A 19 4.84 -25.27 -3.37
C ARG A 19 4.55 -23.88 -2.80
N LEU A 20 4.19 -23.81 -1.51
CA LEU A 20 3.89 -22.55 -0.83
C LEU A 20 5.15 -21.70 -0.65
N ILE A 21 6.27 -22.32 -0.25
CA ILE A 21 7.55 -21.61 -0.12
C ILE A 21 7.97 -21.05 -1.48
N LEU A 22 7.87 -21.87 -2.54
CA LEU A 22 8.27 -21.47 -3.88
C LEU A 22 7.46 -20.26 -4.39
N SER A 23 6.18 -20.14 -4.04
CA SER A 23 5.39 -18.98 -4.47
C SER A 23 5.84 -17.68 -3.80
N TYR A 24 6.21 -17.71 -2.52
CA TYR A 24 6.77 -16.51 -1.85
C TYR A 24 8.19 -16.17 -2.29
N VAL A 25 9.01 -17.18 -2.63
CA VAL A 25 10.32 -16.94 -3.25
C VAL A 25 10.15 -16.26 -4.61
N LEU A 26 9.17 -16.70 -5.40
CA LEU A 26 8.85 -16.06 -6.68
C LEU A 26 8.42 -14.60 -6.48
N ASP A 27 7.58 -14.30 -5.48
CA ASP A 27 7.19 -12.92 -5.17
C ASP A 27 8.42 -12.03 -4.89
N TRP A 28 9.37 -12.52 -4.09
CA TRP A 28 10.62 -11.79 -3.82
C TRP A 28 11.45 -11.58 -5.08
N ILE A 29 11.56 -12.60 -5.94
CA ILE A 29 12.24 -12.47 -7.24
C ILE A 29 11.56 -11.38 -8.08
N LEU A 30 10.23 -11.34 -8.13
CA LEU A 30 9.50 -10.33 -8.90
C LEU A 30 9.66 -8.90 -8.35
N ILE A 31 9.68 -8.75 -7.02
CA ILE A 31 9.97 -7.46 -6.37
C ILE A 31 11.38 -6.98 -6.75
N LEU A 32 12.39 -7.86 -6.62
CA LEU A 32 13.77 -7.54 -6.97
C LEU A 32 13.95 -7.28 -8.47
N ALA A 33 13.27 -8.03 -9.34
CA ALA A 33 13.28 -7.84 -10.78
C ALA A 33 12.66 -6.47 -11.16
N THR A 34 11.60 -6.05 -10.46
CA THR A 34 10.99 -4.73 -10.67
C THR A 34 11.95 -3.61 -10.25
N ALA A 35 12.64 -3.75 -9.12
CA ALA A 35 13.67 -2.80 -8.71
C ALA A 35 14.85 -2.76 -9.71
N ALA A 36 15.26 -3.92 -10.23
CA ALA A 36 16.29 -4.02 -11.26
C ALA A 36 15.87 -3.34 -12.57
N ALA A 37 14.61 -3.51 -13.00
CA ALA A 37 14.05 -2.82 -14.15
C ALA A 37 14.13 -1.29 -13.99
N GLY A 38 13.78 -0.76 -12.81
CA GLY A 38 13.95 0.67 -12.51
C GLY A 38 15.41 1.14 -12.63
N ARG A 39 16.37 0.30 -12.20
CA ARG A 39 17.80 0.60 -12.33
C ARG A 39 18.23 0.63 -13.80
N ILE A 40 17.72 -0.29 -14.63
CA ILE A 40 17.99 -0.31 -16.07
C ILE A 40 17.44 0.97 -16.73
N LEU A 41 16.21 1.36 -16.41
CA LEU A 41 15.59 2.59 -16.93
C LEU A 41 16.41 3.83 -16.60
N LYS A 42 17.01 3.93 -15.40
CA LYS A 42 17.87 5.05 -15.02
C LYS A 42 19.08 5.27 -15.95
N PHE A 43 19.52 4.25 -16.68
CA PHE A 43 20.62 4.37 -17.64
C PHE A 43 20.17 4.78 -19.03
N ALA A 44 18.88 4.69 -19.35
CA ALA A 44 18.35 5.14 -20.63
C ALA A 44 18.43 6.67 -20.78
N GLU A 45 18.49 7.14 -22.01
CA GLU A 45 18.47 8.56 -22.30
C GLU A 45 17.06 9.12 -22.09
N PRO A 46 16.90 10.19 -21.28
CA PRO A 46 15.61 10.84 -21.12
C PRO A 46 15.26 11.68 -22.35
N ASN A 47 13.97 11.89 -22.58
CA ASN A 47 13.49 12.92 -23.47
C ASN A 47 14.07 14.29 -23.05
N ARG A 48 14.33 15.18 -24.01
CA ARG A 48 14.92 16.51 -23.75
C ARG A 48 14.01 17.57 -24.34
N HIS A 49 13.11 18.11 -23.51
CA HIS A 49 12.19 19.14 -23.97
C HIS A 49 12.93 20.42 -24.36
N PRO A 50 12.55 21.05 -25.49
CA PRO A 50 12.99 22.40 -25.81
C PRO A 50 12.64 23.38 -24.69
N PHE A 51 13.52 24.33 -24.43
CA PHE A 51 13.36 25.32 -23.36
C PHE A 51 13.74 26.71 -23.86
N SER A 52 13.32 27.74 -23.12
CA SER A 52 13.68 29.12 -23.41
C SER A 52 14.79 29.60 -22.50
N LEU A 53 15.77 30.34 -23.04
CA LEU A 53 16.85 30.92 -22.25
C LEU A 53 16.36 32.04 -21.32
N SER A 54 15.19 32.63 -21.61
CA SER A 54 14.56 33.67 -20.80
C SER A 54 13.56 33.15 -19.77
N ASP A 55 13.44 31.82 -19.60
CA ASP A 55 12.52 31.22 -18.64
C ASP A 55 13.08 31.32 -17.20
N PRO A 56 12.46 32.10 -16.30
CA PRO A 56 12.93 32.27 -14.92
C PRO A 56 12.75 30.99 -14.08
N SER A 57 11.90 30.06 -14.50
CA SER A 57 11.64 28.83 -13.75
C SER A 57 12.80 27.83 -13.81
N ILE A 58 13.73 27.99 -14.75
CA ILE A 58 14.90 27.13 -14.98
C ILE A 58 16.25 27.85 -14.83
N SER A 59 16.22 29.08 -14.31
CA SER A 59 17.39 29.96 -14.15
C SER A 59 17.97 29.98 -12.74
N PHE A 60 17.62 29.01 -11.88
CA PHE A 60 18.15 28.94 -10.51
C PHE A 60 19.60 28.43 -10.51
N PRO A 61 20.41 28.81 -9.50
CA PRO A 61 21.77 28.33 -9.38
C PRO A 61 21.82 26.84 -9.03
N PHE A 62 22.82 26.14 -9.56
CA PHE A 62 23.09 24.75 -9.22
C PHE A 62 23.62 24.66 -7.79
N THR A 63 22.85 23.99 -6.93
CA THR A 63 23.27 23.65 -5.57
C THR A 63 24.25 22.47 -5.64
N VAL A 64 25.49 22.64 -5.17
CA VAL A 64 26.49 21.55 -5.15
C VAL A 64 26.17 20.54 -4.05
N ASP A 65 25.96 21.04 -2.84
CA ASP A 65 25.68 20.22 -1.66
C ASP A 65 24.17 20.08 -1.46
N GLU A 66 23.66 18.88 -1.71
CA GLU A 66 22.25 18.59 -1.47
C GLU A 66 21.98 18.35 0.02
N SER A 67 20.92 18.96 0.56
CA SER A 67 20.56 18.85 1.98
C SER A 67 20.31 17.40 2.40
N VAL A 68 19.67 16.63 1.52
CA VAL A 68 19.48 15.18 1.67
C VAL A 68 20.14 14.48 0.50
N THR A 69 21.15 13.67 0.78
CA THR A 69 21.82 12.87 -0.25
C THR A 69 21.04 11.61 -0.59
N VAL A 70 21.31 11.04 -1.78
CA VAL A 70 20.74 9.73 -2.16
C VAL A 70 21.07 8.64 -1.12
N THR A 71 22.26 8.67 -0.52
CA THR A 71 22.65 7.73 0.54
C THR A 71 21.78 7.91 1.78
N VAL A 72 21.59 9.15 2.24
CA VAL A 72 20.72 9.45 3.39
C VAL A 72 19.28 9.04 3.09
N LEU A 73 18.79 9.31 1.87
CA LEU A 73 17.46 8.88 1.43
C LEU A 73 17.27 7.37 1.57
N VAL A 74 18.20 6.56 1.07
CA VAL A 74 18.11 5.09 1.14
C VAL A 74 18.19 4.60 2.59
N LEU A 75 19.09 5.17 3.40
CA LEU A 75 19.21 4.80 4.81
C LEU A 75 17.91 5.10 5.57
N VAL A 76 17.41 6.33 5.48
CA VAL A 76 16.24 6.80 6.23
C VAL A 76 14.94 6.22 5.68
N SER A 77 14.81 6.07 4.37
CA SER A 77 13.55 5.64 3.75
C SER A 77 13.47 4.13 3.54
N LEU A 78 14.57 3.38 3.47
CA LEU A 78 14.49 1.93 3.26
C LEU A 78 15.05 1.13 4.44
N VAL A 79 16.28 1.44 4.85
CA VAL A 79 16.97 0.64 5.90
C VAL A 79 16.31 0.84 7.26
N VAL A 80 16.02 2.08 7.65
CA VAL A 80 15.37 2.39 8.93
C VAL A 80 13.97 1.77 9.00
N PRO A 81 13.06 1.90 8.00
CA PRO A 81 11.78 1.20 8.04
C PRO A 81 11.89 -0.32 8.11
N ALA A 82 12.81 -0.93 7.34
CA ALA A 82 13.03 -2.38 7.41
C ALA A 82 13.50 -2.82 8.81
N ALA A 83 14.38 -2.04 9.44
CA ALA A 83 14.85 -2.28 10.80
C ALA A 83 13.73 -2.09 11.83
N ILE A 84 12.91 -1.04 11.72
CA ILE A 84 11.77 -0.81 12.63
C ILE A 84 10.78 -1.97 12.54
N ILE A 85 10.43 -2.42 11.33
CA ILE A 85 9.56 -3.59 11.13
C ILE A 85 10.14 -4.82 11.82
N LEU A 86 11.44 -5.08 11.65
CA LEU A 86 12.13 -6.19 12.32
C LEU A 86 12.06 -6.08 13.84
N LEU A 87 12.39 -4.92 14.40
CA LEU A 87 12.39 -4.70 15.85
C LEU A 87 10.98 -4.86 16.42
N VAL A 88 9.97 -4.26 15.78
CA VAL A 88 8.58 -4.37 16.23
C VAL A 88 8.10 -5.83 16.17
N CYS A 89 8.44 -6.57 15.11
CA CYS A 89 8.09 -7.98 15.01
C CYS A 89 8.77 -8.84 16.10
N VAL A 90 10.05 -8.60 16.36
CA VAL A 90 10.83 -9.38 17.34
C VAL A 90 10.39 -9.08 18.76
N PHE A 91 10.13 -7.82 19.12
CA PHE A 91 9.83 -7.44 20.51
C PHE A 91 8.34 -7.40 20.85
N PHE A 92 7.48 -6.82 20.01
CA PHE A 92 6.08 -6.53 20.40
C PHE A 92 5.07 -7.63 20.05
N ILE A 93 5.38 -8.51 19.07
CA ILE A 93 4.47 -9.61 18.68
C ILE A 93 4.39 -10.73 19.74
N GLN A 94 5.17 -10.65 20.82
CA GLN A 94 5.22 -11.69 21.87
C GLN A 94 4.03 -11.62 22.85
N GLU A 95 3.42 -10.45 23.01
CA GLU A 95 2.62 -10.17 24.21
C GLU A 95 1.10 -10.31 24.03
N LEU A 96 0.58 -10.20 22.80
CA LEU A 96 -0.86 -9.99 22.57
C LEU A 96 -1.70 -11.24 22.29
N THR A 97 -1.10 -12.42 22.07
CA THR A 97 -1.86 -13.62 21.59
C THR A 97 -1.29 -14.99 21.99
N ALA A 98 -0.18 -15.05 22.74
CA ALA A 98 0.35 -16.32 23.18
C ALA A 98 -0.41 -16.79 24.42
N ASP A 99 -1.21 -17.84 24.27
CA ASP A 99 -1.70 -18.62 25.40
C ASP A 99 -0.50 -18.99 26.30
N ARG A 100 -0.66 -18.97 27.63
CA ARG A 100 0.46 -19.02 28.59
C ARG A 100 1.36 -20.26 28.42
N ASN A 101 0.85 -21.27 27.70
CA ASN A 101 1.49 -22.56 27.42
C ASN A 101 1.84 -22.78 25.93
N ALA A 102 1.79 -21.75 25.08
CA ALA A 102 2.09 -21.91 23.65
C ALA A 102 3.58 -22.27 23.41
N PRO A 103 3.89 -23.26 22.55
CA PRO A 103 5.26 -23.62 22.25
C PRO A 103 6.01 -22.48 21.57
N LYS A 104 7.24 -22.19 22.02
CA LYS A 104 8.10 -21.09 21.51
C LYS A 104 8.23 -21.09 19.98
N ALA A 105 8.25 -22.28 19.36
CA ALA A 105 8.31 -22.44 17.91
C ALA A 105 7.14 -21.76 17.18
N ARG A 106 5.90 -21.86 17.68
CA ARG A 106 4.72 -21.25 17.06
C ARG A 106 4.75 -19.73 17.15
N VAL A 107 5.27 -19.18 18.25
CA VAL A 107 5.44 -17.73 18.40
C VAL A 107 6.46 -17.20 17.39
N TRP A 108 7.60 -17.89 17.23
CA TRP A 108 8.60 -17.51 16.23
C TRP A 108 8.09 -17.63 14.79
N GLN A 109 7.30 -18.67 14.48
CA GLN A 109 6.66 -18.79 13.17
C GLN A 109 5.77 -17.57 12.86
N ARG A 110 4.98 -17.09 13.83
CA ARG A 110 4.16 -15.88 13.67
C ARG A 110 5.02 -14.63 13.48
N LYS A 111 6.09 -14.47 14.27
CA LYS A 111 7.03 -13.33 14.14
C LYS A 111 7.68 -13.29 12.76
N LEU A 112 8.16 -14.43 12.28
CA LEU A 112 8.77 -14.55 10.96
C LEU A 112 7.77 -14.32 9.83
N TRP A 113 6.53 -14.78 9.99
CA TRP A 113 5.44 -14.51 9.04
C TRP A 113 5.16 -13.02 8.92
N GLU A 114 4.95 -12.35 10.05
CA GLU A 114 4.67 -10.92 10.11
C GLU A 114 5.84 -10.07 9.58
N LEU A 115 7.08 -10.50 9.86
CA LEU A 115 8.27 -9.88 9.30
C LEU A 115 8.34 -10.04 7.77
N ASN A 116 8.16 -11.26 7.26
CA ASN A 116 8.19 -11.52 5.82
C ASN A 116 7.15 -10.67 5.09
N VAL A 117 5.91 -10.69 5.58
CA VAL A 117 4.81 -9.94 4.95
C VAL A 117 5.03 -8.42 5.06
N GLY A 118 5.53 -7.93 6.19
CA GLY A 118 5.90 -6.53 6.37
C GLY A 118 7.01 -6.08 5.41
N TRP A 119 8.03 -6.90 5.21
CA TRP A 119 9.10 -6.59 4.26
C TRP A 119 8.67 -6.72 2.80
N MET A 120 7.78 -7.66 2.46
CA MET A 120 7.23 -7.75 1.12
C MET A 120 6.38 -6.52 0.76
N GLY A 121 5.56 -6.04 1.70
CA GLY A 121 4.78 -4.81 1.49
C GLY A 121 5.66 -3.58 1.31
N LEU A 122 6.71 -3.45 2.13
CA LEU A 122 7.73 -2.40 1.95
C LEU A 122 8.45 -2.53 0.61
N GLY A 123 8.78 -3.76 0.21
CA GLY A 123 9.41 -4.08 -1.07
C GLY A 123 8.56 -3.67 -2.28
N ILE A 124 7.27 -3.99 -2.28
CA ILE A 124 6.32 -3.54 -3.33
C ILE A 124 6.24 -2.02 -3.37
N ALA A 125 6.10 -1.36 -2.21
CA ALA A 125 6.01 0.09 -2.13
C ALA A 125 7.26 0.76 -2.73
N CYS A 126 8.44 0.29 -2.31
CA CYS A 126 9.73 0.79 -2.75
C CYS A 126 9.98 0.52 -4.24
N ALA A 127 9.86 -0.74 -4.67
CA ALA A 127 10.19 -1.15 -6.04
C ALA A 127 9.22 -0.55 -7.07
N GLY A 128 7.91 -0.54 -6.76
CA GLY A 128 6.88 0.06 -7.61
C GLY A 128 7.09 1.57 -7.77
N SER A 129 7.28 2.29 -6.65
CA SER A 129 7.56 3.73 -6.70
C SER A 129 8.84 4.03 -7.48
N TYR A 130 9.90 3.25 -7.27
CA TYR A 130 11.17 3.44 -7.97
C TYR A 130 11.04 3.24 -9.49
N VAL A 131 10.50 2.11 -9.95
CA VAL A 131 10.39 1.84 -11.39
C VAL A 131 9.49 2.86 -12.09
N SER A 132 8.35 3.23 -11.47
CA SER A 132 7.44 4.21 -12.05
C SER A 132 8.05 5.60 -12.10
N THR A 133 8.79 6.00 -11.06
CA THR A 133 9.51 7.29 -11.05
C THR A 133 10.49 7.38 -12.21
N GLU A 134 11.33 6.36 -12.39
CA GLU A 134 12.34 6.37 -13.44
C GLU A 134 11.70 6.28 -14.83
N ALA A 135 10.65 5.49 -15.01
CA ALA A 135 9.90 5.43 -16.27
C ALA A 135 9.28 6.79 -16.65
N ILE A 136 8.63 7.47 -15.70
CA ILE A 136 7.99 8.76 -15.96
C ILE A 136 9.04 9.83 -16.27
N LYS A 137 10.18 9.85 -15.57
CA LYS A 137 11.28 10.79 -15.85
C LYS A 137 11.79 10.68 -17.28
N LEU A 138 11.96 9.46 -17.80
CA LEU A 138 12.42 9.24 -19.17
C LEU A 138 11.45 9.80 -20.20
N ILE A 139 10.14 9.60 -19.99
CA ILE A 139 9.10 10.03 -20.92
C ILE A 139 8.94 11.56 -20.88
N TYR A 140 8.87 12.13 -19.66
CA TYR A 140 8.55 13.54 -19.48
C TYR A 140 9.70 14.48 -19.81
N GLY A 141 10.95 14.09 -19.56
CA GLY A 141 12.10 14.90 -20.00
C GLY A 141 12.10 16.36 -19.51
N LYS A 142 11.48 16.63 -18.35
CA LYS A 142 11.20 17.97 -17.86
C LYS A 142 12.50 18.65 -17.35
N PRO A 143 12.81 19.87 -17.83
CA PRO A 143 13.85 20.74 -17.27
C PRO A 143 13.73 20.93 -15.76
N ARG A 144 14.87 20.87 -15.06
CA ARG A 144 14.99 21.24 -13.65
C ARG A 144 15.07 22.75 -13.46
N PRO A 145 14.74 23.25 -12.26
CA PRO A 145 14.92 24.67 -11.95
C PRO A 145 16.36 25.16 -12.08
N ASP A 146 17.35 24.26 -11.92
CA ASP A 146 18.77 24.55 -12.06
C ASP A 146 19.33 24.28 -13.48
N LEU A 147 18.48 24.05 -14.51
CA LEU A 147 18.94 23.62 -15.84
C LEU A 147 19.93 24.59 -16.50
N LEU A 148 19.66 25.90 -16.53
CA LEU A 148 20.52 26.85 -17.24
C LEU A 148 21.92 26.93 -16.62
N SER A 149 22.00 26.85 -15.29
CA SER A 149 23.28 26.82 -14.57
C SER A 149 24.10 25.56 -14.84
N ARG A 150 23.44 24.41 -15.09
CA ARG A 150 24.09 23.16 -15.51
C ARG A 150 24.51 23.18 -16.97
N CYS A 151 23.68 23.78 -17.82
CA CYS A 151 23.82 23.78 -19.27
C CYS A 151 24.98 24.67 -19.74
N MET A 152 25.15 25.84 -19.11
CA MET A 152 26.06 26.90 -19.57
C MET A 152 25.85 27.17 -21.07
N PRO A 153 24.70 27.76 -21.46
CA PRO A 153 24.33 27.88 -22.87
C PRO A 153 25.29 28.78 -23.65
N ASN A 154 25.61 28.39 -24.88
CA ASN A 154 26.39 29.22 -25.79
C ASN A 154 25.57 30.41 -26.33
N LEU A 155 25.75 31.59 -25.73
CA LEU A 155 25.02 32.79 -26.13
C LEU A 155 25.51 33.40 -27.46
N SER A 156 26.67 32.99 -27.97
CA SER A 156 27.18 33.53 -29.24
C SER A 156 26.53 32.89 -30.47
N ASP A 157 25.90 31.73 -30.33
CA ASP A 157 25.33 30.96 -31.45
C ASP A 157 23.91 30.45 -31.14
N ILE A 158 23.04 31.35 -30.68
CA ILE A 158 21.65 30.97 -30.34
C ILE A 158 20.89 30.50 -31.59
N SER A 159 21.14 31.12 -32.75
CA SER A 159 20.41 30.90 -34.00
C SER A 159 20.50 29.47 -34.53
N SER A 160 21.64 28.78 -34.34
CA SER A 160 21.83 27.41 -34.84
C SER A 160 21.06 26.36 -34.02
N HIS A 161 20.64 26.71 -32.80
CA HIS A 161 20.00 25.80 -31.85
C HIS A 161 18.49 26.05 -31.70
N VAL A 162 17.90 27.00 -32.43
CA VAL A 162 16.46 27.31 -32.34
C VAL A 162 15.64 26.21 -32.98
N VAL A 163 14.67 25.68 -32.22
CA VAL A 163 13.75 24.62 -32.65
C VAL A 163 12.28 25.07 -32.67
N GLY A 164 11.99 26.27 -32.16
CA GLY A 164 10.65 26.85 -32.21
C GLY A 164 10.52 28.12 -31.39
N GLY A 165 9.27 28.49 -31.08
CA GLY A 165 8.94 29.71 -30.33
C GLY A 165 8.56 30.87 -31.24
N GLN A 166 7.69 31.75 -30.73
CA GLN A 166 7.20 32.90 -31.48
C GLN A 166 8.23 34.03 -31.56
N GLY A 167 9.34 33.94 -30.82
CA GLY A 167 10.43 34.91 -30.87
C GLY A 167 11.13 35.03 -32.23
N GLN A 168 10.89 34.10 -33.17
CA GLN A 168 11.35 34.25 -34.55
C GLN A 168 10.48 35.21 -35.38
N VAL A 169 9.24 35.46 -34.95
CA VAL A 169 8.24 36.23 -35.69
C VAL A 169 7.86 37.51 -34.96
N ILE A 170 7.84 37.47 -33.62
CA ILE A 170 7.42 38.55 -32.75
C ILE A 170 8.62 38.96 -31.89
N ASP A 171 9.06 40.21 -32.04
CA ASP A 171 10.11 40.78 -31.21
C ASP A 171 9.74 40.70 -29.72
N GLY A 172 10.63 40.14 -28.92
CA GLY A 172 10.45 39.96 -27.48
C GLY A 172 9.65 38.72 -27.05
N ALA A 173 9.11 37.93 -27.99
CA ALA A 173 8.51 36.64 -27.66
C ALA A 173 9.58 35.56 -27.37
N PRO A 174 9.27 34.53 -26.56
CA PRO A 174 10.26 33.51 -26.23
C PRO A 174 10.64 32.68 -27.45
N ILE A 175 11.94 32.45 -27.60
CA ILE A 175 12.52 31.44 -28.48
C ILE A 175 12.71 30.14 -27.71
N LEU A 176 12.55 29.01 -28.40
CA LEU A 176 12.81 27.68 -27.85
C LEU A 176 14.07 27.12 -28.50
N VAL A 177 15.04 26.75 -27.67
CA VAL A 177 16.30 26.15 -28.09
C VAL A 177 16.36 24.68 -27.70
N SER A 178 17.13 23.92 -28.46
CA SER A 178 17.48 22.54 -28.12
C SER A 178 18.57 22.50 -27.05
N TYR A 179 18.67 21.38 -26.33
CA TYR A 179 19.74 21.10 -25.37
C TYR A 179 21.15 21.14 -25.98
N THR A 180 21.28 21.09 -27.30
CA THR A 180 22.57 21.14 -28.02
C THR A 180 23.30 22.47 -27.85
N ILE A 181 22.62 23.51 -27.34
CA ILE A 181 23.23 24.80 -26.99
C ILE A 181 24.15 24.74 -25.76
N CYS A 182 24.03 23.69 -24.93
CA CYS A 182 24.79 23.56 -23.69
C CYS A 182 26.28 23.33 -23.97
N GLN A 183 27.15 24.14 -23.36
CA GLN A 183 28.61 24.01 -23.49
C GLN A 183 29.21 22.99 -22.51
N GLU A 184 28.49 22.67 -21.44
CA GLU A 184 28.94 21.70 -20.44
C GLU A 184 29.21 20.33 -21.08
N THR A 185 30.42 19.82 -20.88
CA THR A 185 30.89 18.56 -21.48
C THR A 185 30.51 17.34 -20.64
N SER A 186 30.18 17.54 -19.36
CA SER A 186 29.70 16.48 -18.50
C SER A 186 28.30 16.02 -18.92
N GLU A 187 28.26 14.94 -19.71
CA GLU A 187 27.00 14.32 -20.16
C GLU A 187 26.09 14.00 -18.97
N LYS A 188 26.66 13.60 -17.83
CA LYS A 188 25.92 13.33 -16.60
C LYS A 188 25.19 14.57 -16.09
N LEU A 189 25.86 15.72 -16.06
CA LEU A 189 25.29 16.96 -15.51
C LEU A 189 24.16 17.48 -16.41
N THR A 190 24.38 17.47 -17.72
CA THR A 190 23.40 17.89 -18.73
C THR A 190 22.20 16.96 -18.76
N ARG A 191 22.41 15.62 -18.70
CA ARG A 191 21.33 14.63 -18.63
C ARG A 191 20.49 14.77 -17.38
N GLU A 192 21.12 15.00 -16.22
CA GLU A 192 20.41 15.18 -14.95
C GLU A 192 19.52 16.43 -14.96
N GLY A 193 19.82 17.43 -15.79
CA GLY A 193 19.02 18.64 -15.97
C GLY A 193 17.62 18.41 -16.56
N PHE A 194 17.39 17.30 -17.27
CA PHE A 194 16.11 17.00 -17.94
C PHE A 194 15.25 15.94 -17.22
N VAL A 195 15.61 15.56 -16.00
CA VAL A 195 14.87 14.55 -15.23
C VAL A 195 14.27 15.13 -13.95
N SER A 196 13.52 16.23 -14.09
CA SER A 196 12.87 16.88 -12.95
C SER A 196 11.60 16.17 -12.48
N PHE A 197 10.70 15.80 -13.39
CA PHE A 197 9.39 15.24 -13.01
C PHE A 197 9.34 13.71 -13.14
N PRO A 198 8.84 12.98 -12.14
CA PRO A 198 8.59 13.39 -10.75
C PRO A 198 9.86 13.35 -9.89
N SER A 199 9.82 13.97 -8.72
CA SER A 199 10.96 13.93 -7.78
C SER A 199 11.16 12.54 -7.18
N GLY A 200 12.32 11.94 -7.43
CA GLY A 200 12.66 10.60 -6.91
C GLY A 200 12.92 10.54 -5.40
N HIS A 201 13.38 11.64 -4.80
CA HIS A 201 13.50 11.72 -3.34
C HIS A 201 12.12 11.73 -2.69
N SER A 202 11.19 12.50 -3.28
CA SER A 202 9.82 12.60 -2.81
C SER A 202 9.07 11.27 -2.96
N SER A 203 9.14 10.64 -4.14
CA SER A 203 8.41 9.38 -4.38
C SER A 203 8.91 8.22 -3.55
N LEU A 204 10.24 8.08 -3.38
CA LEU A 204 10.80 6.99 -2.59
C LEU A 204 10.54 7.19 -1.09
N SER A 205 10.74 8.40 -0.56
CA SER A 205 10.51 8.69 0.85
C SER A 205 9.05 8.52 1.23
N PHE A 206 8.11 9.08 0.45
CA PHE A 206 6.68 8.88 0.69
C PHE A 206 6.25 7.43 0.50
N ALA A 207 6.82 6.66 -0.43
CA ALA A 207 6.48 5.25 -0.58
C ALA A 207 6.80 4.44 0.68
N CYS A 208 8.03 4.49 1.15
CA CYS A 208 8.46 3.62 2.23
C CYS A 208 8.04 4.13 3.61
N LEU A 209 8.08 5.44 3.85
CA LEU A 209 7.72 6.02 5.16
C LEU A 209 6.20 6.07 5.36
N THR A 210 5.41 6.27 4.29
CA THR A 210 3.95 6.12 4.39
C THR A 210 3.58 4.66 4.61
N TYR A 211 4.25 3.72 3.92
CA TYR A 211 4.05 2.29 4.19
C TYR A 211 4.34 1.96 5.66
N LEU A 212 5.47 2.45 6.19
CA LEU A 212 5.82 2.27 7.60
C LEU A 212 4.75 2.87 8.54
N SER A 213 4.28 4.07 8.25
CA SER A 213 3.22 4.72 9.04
C SER A 213 1.94 3.87 9.07
N LEU A 214 1.47 3.40 7.90
CA LEU A 214 0.31 2.51 7.79
C LEU A 214 0.54 1.18 8.53
N TRP A 215 1.73 0.61 8.40
CA TRP A 215 2.11 -0.63 9.07
C TRP A 215 2.12 -0.47 10.59
N LEU A 216 2.70 0.61 11.12
CA LEU A 216 2.69 0.90 12.56
C LEU A 216 1.27 1.19 13.07
N CYS A 217 0.46 1.91 12.29
CA CYS A 217 -0.96 2.10 12.60
C CYS A 217 -1.68 0.76 12.76
N ALA A 218 -1.43 -0.20 11.87
CA ALA A 218 -1.96 -1.54 12.01
C ALA A 218 -1.47 -2.21 13.30
N LYS A 219 -0.15 -2.24 13.55
CA LYS A 219 0.43 -2.92 14.72
C LYS A 219 0.00 -2.35 16.06
N PHE A 220 -0.22 -1.05 16.13
CA PHE A 220 -0.67 -0.38 17.35
C PHE A 220 -2.19 -0.18 17.41
N SER A 221 -2.95 -0.80 16.49
CA SER A 221 -4.41 -0.68 16.43
C SER A 221 -4.91 0.77 16.36
N ILE A 222 -4.15 1.62 15.68
CA ILE A 222 -4.53 3.01 15.40
C ILE A 222 -5.32 2.98 14.09
N SER A 223 -6.63 3.09 14.22
CA SER A 223 -7.52 3.27 13.08
C SER A 223 -8.15 4.67 13.17
N ILE A 224 -8.36 5.29 12.00
CA ILE A 224 -9.31 6.41 11.92
C ILE A 224 -10.65 5.81 12.35
N PRO A 225 -11.37 6.41 13.31
CA PRO A 225 -12.62 5.86 13.83
C PRO A 225 -13.61 5.68 12.67
N TYR A 226 -13.69 4.46 12.17
CA TYR A 226 -14.61 4.04 11.13
C TYR A 226 -15.68 3.21 11.80
N LEU A 227 -16.87 3.77 11.90
CA LEU A 227 -18.05 3.00 12.23
C LEU A 227 -18.35 2.14 11.00
N ALA A 228 -18.03 0.85 11.07
CA ALA A 228 -18.49 -0.07 10.04
C ALA A 228 -20.02 0.02 9.96
N PRO A 229 -20.62 0.24 8.78
CA PRO A 229 -22.03 -0.06 8.59
C PRO A 229 -22.17 -1.54 8.92
N ARG A 230 -22.85 -1.87 10.04
CA ARG A 230 -23.21 -3.27 10.28
C ARG A 230 -24.09 -3.69 9.11
N HIS A 231 -23.65 -4.68 8.34
CA HIS A 231 -24.58 -5.39 7.47
C HIS A 231 -25.66 -5.96 8.39
N TYR A 232 -26.89 -5.54 8.13
CA TYR A 232 -28.14 -6.06 8.67
C TYR A 232 -28.01 -7.55 9.01
N THR A 233 -27.70 -7.91 10.25
CA THR A 233 -28.14 -9.19 10.78
C THR A 233 -29.64 -9.04 10.92
N GLN A 234 -30.36 -9.93 10.24
CA GLN A 234 -31.81 -10.10 10.30
C GLN A 234 -32.37 -9.68 11.65
N ASP A 235 -33.20 -8.65 11.68
CA ASP A 235 -34.49 -8.77 12.34
C ASP A 235 -35.49 -7.73 11.85
N THR A 236 -36.69 -8.26 11.72
CA THR A 236 -37.95 -7.71 11.22
C THR A 236 -38.25 -6.30 11.72
N SER A 237 -38.67 -5.45 10.77
CA SER A 237 -39.57 -4.31 10.97
C SER A 237 -39.74 -3.81 12.41
N THR A 238 -39.05 -2.73 12.70
CA THR A 238 -39.63 -1.51 13.27
C THR A 238 -41.14 -1.39 13.03
N GLN A 239 -41.94 -1.90 13.97
CA GLN A 239 -43.18 -1.26 14.38
C GLN A 239 -43.26 -1.36 15.91
N GLN A 240 -43.38 -0.20 16.56
CA GLN A 240 -43.72 0.03 17.98
C GLN A 240 -42.61 0.57 18.91
N THR A 241 -41.73 1.45 18.42
CA THR A 241 -41.25 2.59 19.25
C THR A 241 -41.97 3.88 18.89
N ALA A 242 -43.30 3.79 18.74
CA ALA A 242 -44.19 4.94 18.74
C ALA A 242 -45.31 4.76 19.78
N ARG A 243 -44.99 4.26 20.98
CA ARG A 243 -45.88 4.35 22.17
C ARG A 243 -45.10 4.49 23.48
N LEU A 244 -44.21 5.48 23.52
CA LEU A 244 -44.05 6.28 24.74
C LEU A 244 -45.20 7.30 24.77
N ALA A 245 -46.43 6.80 24.87
CA ALA A 245 -47.65 7.60 25.00
C ALA A 245 -48.77 6.66 25.45
N ASN A 246 -48.83 6.40 26.76
CA ASN A 246 -50.04 6.19 27.56
C ASN A 246 -49.67 5.47 28.87
N THR A 247 -49.28 6.26 29.87
CA THR A 247 -50.06 6.49 31.09
C THR A 247 -51.03 5.38 31.54
N HIS A 248 -50.82 4.89 32.78
CA HIS A 248 -51.76 4.21 33.69
C HIS A 248 -52.57 3.00 33.17
N THR A 249 -52.32 1.78 33.70
CA THR A 249 -53.26 1.02 34.56
C THR A 249 -52.75 -0.39 34.90
N SER A 250 -53.14 -0.82 36.09
CA SER A 250 -53.02 -2.15 36.72
C SER A 250 -53.28 -3.33 35.78
N ILE A 251 -52.59 -4.46 36.00
CA ILE A 251 -53.17 -5.77 36.38
C ILE A 251 -52.05 -6.83 36.50
N LYS A 252 -52.07 -7.58 37.60
CA LYS A 252 -51.29 -8.80 37.85
C LYS A 252 -51.70 -9.93 36.88
N SER A 253 -50.76 -10.72 36.40
CA SER A 253 -50.98 -12.15 36.11
C SER A 253 -49.67 -12.92 36.19
N GLU A 254 -49.63 -13.92 37.06
CA GLU A 254 -48.75 -15.09 36.96
C GLU A 254 -49.06 -15.86 35.67
N HIS A 255 -48.04 -16.32 34.93
CA HIS A 255 -48.05 -17.64 34.28
C HIS A 255 -46.65 -18.03 33.76
N ASP A 256 -46.20 -19.20 34.20
CA ASP A 256 -45.33 -20.24 33.61
C ASP A 256 -44.44 -19.95 32.38
N GLY A 257 -43.14 -20.19 32.58
CA GLY A 257 -42.23 -20.98 31.73
C GLY A 257 -42.01 -20.61 30.26
N GLU A 258 -40.86 -19.97 29.95
CA GLU A 258 -40.07 -20.21 28.72
C GLU A 258 -38.64 -19.62 28.86
N PRO A 259 -37.64 -20.13 28.13
CA PRO A 259 -36.25 -19.69 28.29
C PRO A 259 -36.08 -18.29 27.69
N THR A 260 -35.66 -17.35 28.54
CA THR A 260 -35.28 -16.00 28.15
C THR A 260 -34.24 -16.02 27.04
N HIS A 261 -34.65 -15.69 25.81
CA HIS A 261 -33.75 -15.30 24.74
C HIS A 261 -33.00 -14.06 25.21
N SER A 262 -31.71 -14.23 25.46
CA SER A 262 -30.80 -13.18 25.93
C SER A 262 -30.85 -11.98 24.98
N ASP A 263 -31.34 -10.85 25.49
CA ASP A 263 -31.21 -9.54 24.86
C ASP A 263 -29.77 -9.36 24.37
N ALA A 264 -29.61 -9.13 23.07
CA ALA A 264 -28.31 -8.80 22.50
C ALA A 264 -27.82 -7.52 23.19
N ASN A 265 -26.80 -7.63 24.03
CA ASN A 265 -26.17 -6.51 24.73
C ASN A 265 -25.71 -5.45 23.71
N LEU A 266 -26.56 -4.47 23.43
CA LEU A 266 -26.28 -3.34 22.57
C LEU A 266 -25.29 -2.42 23.30
N ILE A 267 -24.01 -2.53 22.97
CA ILE A 267 -22.98 -1.63 23.47
C ILE A 267 -23.21 -0.24 22.85
N PRO A 268 -23.44 0.82 23.63
CA PRO A 268 -23.68 2.15 23.10
C PRO A 268 -22.45 2.66 22.34
N ILE A 269 -22.66 3.43 21.25
CA ILE A 269 -21.62 3.86 20.30
C ILE A 269 -20.40 4.51 20.98
N ARG A 270 -20.62 5.30 22.03
CA ARG A 270 -19.57 5.96 22.82
C ARG A 270 -18.62 4.97 23.50
N LYS A 271 -19.06 3.75 23.78
CA LYS A 271 -18.29 2.69 24.44
C LYS A 271 -17.68 1.68 23.45
N GLN A 272 -17.87 1.88 22.14
CA GLN A 272 -17.37 0.96 21.11
C GLN A 272 -15.91 1.24 20.72
N SER A 273 -15.38 2.42 21.02
CA SER A 273 -14.00 2.81 20.67
C SER A 273 -13.50 3.94 21.58
N ALA A 274 -12.17 4.07 21.65
CA ALA A 274 -11.50 5.17 22.36
C ALA A 274 -10.40 5.75 21.46
N ALA A 275 -10.07 7.03 21.66
CA ALA A 275 -8.95 7.63 20.98
C ALA A 275 -7.64 6.97 21.44
N PRO A 276 -6.70 6.66 20.52
CA PRO A 276 -5.40 6.14 20.88
C PRO A 276 -4.59 7.20 21.67
N PRO A 277 -3.68 6.78 22.56
CA PRO A 277 -2.78 7.68 23.25
C PRO A 277 -1.96 8.56 22.28
N ILE A 278 -1.77 9.84 22.64
CA ILE A 278 -1.11 10.84 21.78
C ILE A 278 0.31 10.42 21.39
N TYR A 279 1.07 9.77 22.29
CA TYR A 279 2.43 9.34 21.98
C TYR A 279 2.49 8.32 20.83
N LEU A 280 1.47 7.44 20.69
CA LEU A 280 1.38 6.51 19.57
C LEU A 280 1.08 7.26 18.26
N LEU A 281 0.24 8.30 18.31
CA LEU A 281 -0.03 9.17 17.17
C LEU A 281 1.24 9.88 16.68
N ILE A 282 2.10 10.35 17.61
CA ILE A 282 3.39 10.97 17.28
C ILE A 282 4.31 9.95 16.60
N ILE A 283 4.40 8.72 17.14
CA ILE A 283 5.23 7.65 16.56
C ILE A 283 4.81 7.33 15.12
N VAL A 284 3.51 7.22 14.84
CA VAL A 284 3.03 6.90 13.49
C VAL A 284 3.06 8.10 12.54
N ALA A 285 3.02 9.32 13.05
CA ALA A 285 3.16 10.54 12.26
C ALA A 285 4.62 10.86 11.90
N ALA A 286 5.59 10.43 12.72
CA ALA A 286 7.00 10.73 12.52
C ALA A 286 7.53 10.32 11.12
N PRO A 287 7.24 9.12 10.57
CA PRO A 287 7.63 8.77 9.21
C PRO A 287 7.10 9.75 8.15
N ILE A 288 5.86 10.22 8.28
CA ILE A 288 5.26 11.19 7.33
C ILE A 288 5.93 12.55 7.43
N ALA A 289 6.23 13.00 8.66
CA ALA A 289 6.98 14.24 8.87
C ALA A 289 8.39 14.16 8.26
N THR A 290 9.07 13.02 8.42
CA THR A 290 10.37 12.77 7.79
C THR A 290 10.28 12.77 6.26
N ALA A 291 9.26 12.13 5.68
CA ALA A 291 9.04 12.13 4.23
C ALA A 291 8.81 13.56 3.70
N THR A 292 8.03 14.34 4.45
CA THR A 292 7.74 15.74 4.11
C THR A 292 9.01 16.59 4.15
N TYR A 293 9.86 16.43 5.17
CA TYR A 293 11.15 17.12 5.25
C TYR A 293 12.05 16.77 4.04
N ILE A 294 12.18 15.48 3.72
CA ILE A 294 12.97 15.02 2.57
C ILE A 294 12.43 15.63 1.27
N ALA A 295 11.11 15.63 1.08
CA ALA A 295 10.46 16.22 -0.08
C ALA A 295 10.69 17.74 -0.18
N SER A 296 10.49 18.46 0.92
CA SER A 296 10.69 19.92 1.01
C SER A 296 12.14 20.33 0.75
N SER A 297 13.12 19.50 1.16
CA SER A 297 14.54 19.78 0.88
C SER A 297 14.82 19.93 -0.62
N ARG A 298 14.06 19.25 -1.48
CA ARG A 298 14.24 19.32 -2.93
C ARG A 298 13.81 20.64 -3.54
N TRP A 299 12.82 21.29 -2.93
CA TRP A 299 12.43 22.65 -3.29
C TRP A 299 13.47 23.65 -2.76
N ALA A 300 13.89 23.50 -1.50
CA ALA A 300 14.90 24.37 -0.89
C ALA A 300 16.24 24.35 -1.65
N ASP A 301 16.65 23.18 -2.15
CA ASP A 301 17.90 23.01 -2.91
C ASP A 301 17.76 23.39 -4.41
N ASN A 302 16.65 24.00 -4.84
CA ASN A 302 16.36 24.33 -6.26
C ASN A 302 16.41 23.13 -7.22
N ARG A 303 16.21 21.90 -6.73
CA ARG A 303 16.32 20.67 -7.54
C ARG A 303 15.06 20.33 -8.30
N HIS A 304 13.90 20.78 -7.79
CA HIS A 304 12.59 20.36 -8.25
C HIS A 304 11.58 21.49 -8.04
N ALA A 305 10.64 21.64 -8.98
CA ALA A 305 9.48 22.49 -8.77
C ALA A 305 8.49 21.81 -7.81
N GLY A 306 7.58 22.59 -7.21
CA GLY A 306 6.61 22.08 -6.23
C GLY A 306 5.71 21.01 -6.83
N PHE A 307 5.35 21.14 -8.11
CA PHE A 307 4.60 20.11 -8.82
C PHE A 307 5.36 18.79 -8.95
N ASP A 308 6.68 18.82 -9.10
CA ASP A 308 7.52 17.62 -9.20
C ASP A 308 7.59 16.89 -7.86
N VAL A 309 7.63 17.66 -6.77
CA VAL A 309 7.60 17.17 -5.38
C VAL A 309 6.22 16.58 -5.05
N LEU A 310 5.13 17.29 -5.40
CA LEU A 310 3.76 16.79 -5.20
C LEU A 310 3.48 15.53 -6.01
N GLY A 311 3.83 15.52 -7.30
CA GLY A 311 3.67 14.36 -8.18
C GLY A 311 4.45 13.15 -7.68
N GLY A 312 5.69 13.37 -7.23
CA GLY A 312 6.48 12.31 -6.58
C GLY A 312 5.82 11.80 -5.30
N SER A 313 5.38 12.69 -4.42
CA SER A 313 4.73 12.33 -3.15
C SER A 313 3.47 11.50 -3.36
N LEU A 314 2.59 11.91 -4.27
CA LEU A 314 1.36 11.19 -4.60
C LEU A 314 1.65 9.81 -5.18
N LEU A 315 2.64 9.70 -6.08
CA LEU A 315 3.09 8.42 -6.62
C LEU A 315 3.60 7.50 -5.51
N GLY A 316 4.38 8.04 -4.57
CA GLY A 316 4.86 7.30 -3.41
C GLY A 316 3.73 6.80 -2.52
N ILE A 317 2.80 7.68 -2.14
CA ILE A 317 1.62 7.34 -1.32
C ILE A 317 0.78 6.26 -1.99
N PHE A 318 0.60 6.33 -3.32
CA PHE A 318 -0.10 5.30 -4.07
C PHE A 318 0.53 3.92 -3.88
N PHE A 319 1.84 3.79 -4.13
CA PHE A 319 2.53 2.50 -3.95
C PHE A 319 2.62 2.05 -2.49
N ALA A 320 2.69 2.99 -1.53
CA ALA A 320 2.59 2.69 -0.10
C ALA A 320 1.24 2.03 0.24
N PHE A 321 0.15 2.62 -0.25
CA PHE A 321 -1.20 2.11 -0.03
C PHE A 321 -1.39 0.73 -0.67
N LEU A 322 -0.90 0.54 -1.90
CA LEU A 322 -0.90 -0.76 -2.57
C LEU A 322 -0.12 -1.80 -1.74
N GLY A 323 1.15 -1.52 -1.43
CA GLY A 323 2.00 -2.42 -0.65
C GLY A 323 1.38 -2.79 0.70
N PHE A 324 0.70 -1.86 1.37
CA PHE A 324 -0.06 -2.14 2.59
C PHE A 324 -1.28 -3.01 2.32
N ARG A 325 -2.15 -2.66 1.37
CA ARG A 325 -3.46 -3.29 1.17
C ARG A 325 -3.38 -4.73 0.64
N TRP A 326 -2.33 -5.07 -0.10
CA TRP A 326 -2.09 -6.44 -0.59
C TRP A 326 -1.70 -7.41 0.52
N TYR A 327 -1.10 -6.91 1.59
CA TYR A 327 -0.49 -7.72 2.64
C TYR A 327 -1.14 -7.56 4.02
N HIS A 328 -1.91 -6.49 4.22
CA HIS A 328 -2.61 -6.19 5.45
C HIS A 328 -4.10 -5.94 5.23
N PRO A 329 -4.96 -6.30 6.20
CA PRO A 329 -6.32 -5.84 6.26
C PRO A 329 -6.41 -4.31 6.28
N PRO A 330 -7.48 -3.71 5.74
CA PRO A 330 -7.68 -2.29 5.88
C PRO A 330 -7.77 -1.93 7.36
N LEU A 331 -7.22 -0.77 7.74
CA LEU A 331 -7.16 -0.31 9.13
C LEU A 331 -8.55 -0.26 9.80
N SER A 332 -9.60 -0.05 9.00
CA SER A 332 -11.00 0.00 9.45
C SER A 332 -11.63 -1.38 9.69
N ALA A 333 -11.07 -2.48 9.19
CA ALA A 333 -11.66 -3.82 9.33
C ALA A 333 -11.43 -4.47 10.71
N GLY A 334 -10.73 -3.80 11.63
CA GLY A 334 -10.52 -4.33 12.97
C GLY A 334 -9.65 -5.60 13.01
N GLY A 335 -8.71 -5.75 12.06
CA GLY A 335 -7.83 -6.92 11.94
C GLY A 335 -6.83 -7.15 13.09
N ALA A 336 -7.00 -6.48 14.23
CA ALA A 336 -6.17 -6.55 15.43
C ALA A 336 -4.65 -6.41 15.15
N GLY A 337 -4.29 -5.69 14.09
CA GLY A 337 -2.91 -5.48 13.64
C GLY A 337 -2.24 -6.65 12.92
N TRP A 338 -2.95 -7.74 12.61
CA TRP A 338 -2.39 -8.89 11.91
C TRP A 338 -2.27 -8.65 10.40
N ALA A 339 -1.24 -9.24 9.78
CA ALA A 339 -1.19 -9.36 8.34
C ALA A 339 -2.18 -10.43 7.83
N TRP A 340 -2.39 -10.47 6.51
CA TRP A 340 -3.12 -11.58 5.91
C TRP A 340 -2.41 -12.92 6.20
N GLY A 341 -3.20 -13.99 6.32
CA GLY A 341 -2.68 -15.35 6.47
C GLY A 341 -1.97 -15.85 5.21
N ALA A 342 -1.21 -16.95 5.35
CA ALA A 342 -0.54 -17.57 4.21
C ALA A 342 -1.54 -18.13 3.18
N ARG A 343 -1.11 -18.17 1.91
CA ARG A 343 -1.87 -18.79 0.82
C ARG A 343 -2.05 -20.29 1.09
N ALA A 344 -3.15 -20.84 0.61
CA ALA A 344 -3.37 -22.27 0.58
C ALA A 344 -2.41 -22.94 -0.42
N PRO A 345 -1.74 -24.06 -0.07
CA PRO A 345 -0.78 -24.74 -0.96
C PRO A 345 -1.34 -25.08 -2.35
N GLU A 346 -2.62 -25.42 -2.43
CA GLU A 346 -3.35 -25.75 -3.66
C GLU A 346 -3.59 -24.53 -4.56
N LYS A 347 -3.63 -23.32 -3.99
CA LYS A 347 -3.84 -22.04 -4.69
C LYS A 347 -2.57 -21.18 -4.70
N ALA A 348 -1.41 -21.75 -4.37
CA ALA A 348 -0.20 -20.98 -4.08
C ALA A 348 0.28 -20.09 -5.22
N PHE A 349 0.06 -20.50 -6.48
CA PHE A 349 0.44 -19.76 -7.69
C PHE A 349 -0.75 -19.14 -8.42
N PHE A 350 -1.94 -19.74 -8.30
CA PHE A 350 -3.12 -19.29 -9.02
C PHE A 350 -4.37 -19.76 -8.29
N ALA A 351 -5.30 -18.84 -8.06
CA ALA A 351 -6.68 -19.17 -7.69
C ALA A 351 -7.53 -19.07 -8.96
N GLY A 352 -8.30 -20.11 -9.26
CA GLY A 352 -9.19 -20.14 -10.42
C GLY A 352 -10.21 -19.01 -10.42
N ILE A 353 -10.66 -18.60 -11.60
CA ILE A 353 -11.74 -17.62 -11.76
C ILE A 353 -13.00 -18.15 -11.05
N GLY A 354 -13.64 -17.33 -10.23
CA GLY A 354 -14.80 -17.73 -9.41
C GLY A 354 -14.46 -18.34 -8.06
N VAL A 355 -13.18 -18.49 -7.71
CA VAL A 355 -12.76 -18.93 -6.37
C VAL A 355 -12.55 -17.72 -5.46
N ASN A 356 -13.20 -17.72 -4.30
CA ASN A 356 -13.02 -16.68 -3.29
C ASN A 356 -11.64 -16.79 -2.63
N GLY A 357 -10.70 -15.99 -3.11
CA GLY A 357 -9.41 -15.74 -2.48
C GLY A 357 -8.42 -16.92 -2.48
N TYR A 358 -7.25 -16.64 -1.91
CA TYR A 358 -6.11 -17.55 -1.86
C TYR A 358 -6.05 -18.40 -0.58
N VAL A 359 -7.03 -18.26 0.31
CA VAL A 359 -7.10 -19.02 1.57
C VAL A 359 -7.97 -20.28 1.37
N LYS A 360 -7.71 -21.31 2.18
CA LYS A 360 -8.54 -22.52 2.23
C LYS A 360 -9.80 -22.20 3.05
N HIS A 361 -10.98 -22.33 2.44
CA HIS A 361 -12.25 -22.23 3.16
C HIS A 361 -12.67 -23.65 3.56
N GLU A 362 -12.62 -23.98 4.85
CA GLU A 362 -13.02 -25.31 5.36
C GLU A 362 -14.54 -25.55 5.40
N GLY A 363 -15.33 -24.81 4.61
CA GLY A 363 -16.80 -24.77 4.73
C GLY A 363 -17.61 -25.26 3.52
N LEU A 364 -16.99 -25.61 2.39
CA LEU A 364 -17.73 -26.00 1.17
C LEU A 364 -17.42 -27.41 0.66
N GLU A 365 -16.46 -28.13 1.27
CA GLU A 365 -16.18 -29.53 0.90
C GLU A 365 -17.04 -30.56 1.64
N ASN A 366 -17.81 -30.17 2.67
CA ASN A 366 -18.79 -31.06 3.32
C ASN A 366 -20.19 -31.02 2.66
N GLY A 367 -20.38 -30.19 1.63
CA GLY A 367 -21.52 -30.29 0.75
C GLY A 367 -21.20 -31.29 -0.35
N ARG A 368 -21.62 -32.55 -0.17
CA ARG A 368 -21.65 -33.63 -1.17
C ARG A 368 -21.62 -33.07 -2.61
N THR A 369 -20.46 -33.09 -3.26
CA THR A 369 -20.45 -33.39 -4.69
C THR A 369 -20.79 -34.86 -4.80
N SER A 370 -22.09 -35.17 -4.73
CA SER A 370 -22.61 -36.41 -5.28
C SER A 370 -22.38 -36.33 -6.79
N SER A 371 -21.17 -36.70 -7.21
CA SER A 371 -20.95 -37.18 -8.56
C SER A 371 -21.95 -38.31 -8.77
N LEU A 372 -23.02 -38.03 -9.50
CA LEU A 372 -23.93 -39.06 -9.97
C LEU A 372 -23.08 -40.06 -10.75
N SER A 373 -22.83 -41.22 -10.13
CA SER A 373 -22.24 -42.35 -10.80
C SER A 373 -23.10 -42.71 -12.01
N PRO A 374 -22.52 -43.00 -13.19
CA PRO A 374 -23.25 -43.43 -14.39
C PRO A 374 -24.17 -44.64 -14.16
N SER A 375 -23.94 -45.43 -13.10
CA SER A 375 -24.79 -46.55 -12.70
C SER A 375 -26.14 -46.13 -12.08
N SER A 376 -26.29 -44.87 -11.65
CA SER A 376 -27.53 -44.35 -11.05
C SER A 376 -28.51 -43.82 -12.10
N LEU A 377 -27.99 -43.32 -13.24
CA LEU A 377 -28.81 -42.85 -14.37
C LEU A 377 -29.50 -43.99 -15.13
N ARG A 378 -28.91 -45.19 -15.17
CA ARG A 378 -29.57 -46.38 -15.77
C ARG A 378 -30.79 -46.86 -15.00
N ARG A 379 -30.86 -46.63 -13.68
CA ARG A 379 -31.98 -47.08 -12.84
C ARG A 379 -33.22 -46.19 -13.00
N ILE A 380 -33.04 -44.92 -13.38
CA ILE A 380 -34.15 -43.98 -13.62
C ILE A 380 -34.74 -44.20 -15.02
N ALA A 381 -33.92 -44.58 -16.01
CA ALA A 381 -34.39 -44.85 -17.37
C ALA A 381 -35.20 -46.15 -17.52
N GLN A 382 -35.06 -47.13 -16.61
CA GLN A 382 -35.82 -48.39 -16.64
C GLN A 382 -37.10 -48.40 -15.80
N SER A 383 -37.38 -47.33 -15.04
CA SER A 383 -38.60 -47.21 -14.22
C SER A 383 -39.69 -46.36 -14.87
N GLY A 384 -39.49 -45.91 -16.12
CA GLY A 384 -40.40 -45.02 -16.85
C GLY A 384 -41.41 -45.73 -17.77
N ASP A 385 -41.38 -47.06 -17.86
CA ASP A 385 -42.40 -47.84 -18.58
C ASP A 385 -43.12 -48.75 -17.58
N ASN A 386 -44.22 -48.25 -17.03
CA ASN A 386 -45.42 -48.99 -16.61
C ASN A 386 -46.31 -48.07 -15.77
N ASN A 387 -47.20 -47.36 -16.45
CA ASN A 387 -48.58 -47.09 -16.01
C ASN A 387 -49.32 -46.39 -17.18
N VAL A 388 -50.00 -47.21 -17.97
CA VAL A 388 -51.27 -46.88 -18.64
C VAL A 388 -52.38 -46.97 -17.61
#